data_AF-A0A0A1W3J6-F1
#
_entry.id   AF-A0A0A1W3J6-F1
#
_cell.length_a   1.000
_cell.length_b   1.000
_cell.length_c   1.000
_cell.angle_alpha   90.00
_cell.angle_beta   90.00
_cell.angle_gamma   90.00
#
_symmetry.space_group_name_H-M   'P 1'
#
loop_
_entity.id
_entity.type
_entity.pdbx_description
1 polymer ?
#
loop_
_entity_poly.entity_id
_entity_poly.type
_entity_poly.pdbx_seq_one_letter_code
_entity_poly.pdbx_strand_id
1 'polypeptide(L)'
;MPMPPEMKRYTRRLFVTMTLYGVALIGANMWFRHAPPTGALAYLVAILPALPIMGVFVVIGRLMVEMRDEYIRMQFVRHSLIATGITLSFTTAWGFLEGFGLVAHMQGYWAATLWFSGLGFCVMANAIREYWRARA
;
A
#
# COMPACT_ATOMS: atom_id res chain seq x y z
N MET A 1 23.77 -0.11 -11.70
CA MET A 1 23.57 -1.57 -11.83
C MET A 1 22.25 -1.81 -12.54
N PRO A 2 22.18 -2.75 -13.51
CA PRO A 2 20.92 -3.12 -14.13
C PRO A 2 19.94 -3.69 -13.10
N MET A 3 18.65 -3.35 -13.20
CA MET A 3 17.63 -3.85 -12.27
C MET A 3 17.51 -5.38 -12.36
N PRO A 4 17.39 -6.10 -11.23
CA PRO A 4 17.11 -7.53 -11.23
C PRO A 4 15.84 -7.85 -12.03
N PRO A 5 15.77 -9.01 -12.70
CA PRO A 5 14.63 -9.36 -13.55
C PRO A 5 13.31 -9.45 -12.78
N GLU A 6 13.32 -9.91 -11.53
CA GLU A 6 12.18 -9.90 -10.61
C GLU A 6 11.69 -8.48 -10.32
N MET A 7 12.60 -7.53 -10.10
CA MET A 7 12.26 -6.12 -9.88
C MET A 7 11.66 -5.50 -11.14
N LYS A 8 12.17 -5.82 -12.33
CA LYS A 8 11.59 -5.34 -13.60
C LYS A 8 10.15 -5.83 -13.79
N ARG A 9 9.86 -7.10 -13.47
CA ARG A 9 8.50 -7.65 -13.53
C ARG A 9 7.59 -7.02 -12.48
N TYR A 10 8.09 -6.82 -11.26
CA TYR A 10 7.39 -6.11 -10.20
C TYR A 10 7.03 -4.69 -10.60
N THR A 11 7.99 -3.88 -11.05
CA THR A 11 7.76 -2.50 -11.48
C THR A 11 6.73 -2.42 -12.59
N ARG A 12 6.80 -3.32 -13.59
CA ARG A 12 5.79 -3.37 -14.66
C ARG A 12 4.39 -3.67 -14.11
N ARG A 13 4.25 -4.68 -13.24
CA ARG A 13 2.96 -5.04 -12.64
C ARG A 13 2.42 -3.91 -11.77
N LEU A 14 3.27 -3.32 -10.93
CA LEU A 14 2.93 -2.19 -10.08
C LEU A 14 2.46 -1.00 -10.92
N PHE A 15 3.17 -0.66 -11.99
CA PHE A 15 2.81 0.43 -12.90
C PHE A 15 1.43 0.18 -13.50
N VAL A 16 1.18 -1.00 -14.07
CA VAL A 16 -0.14 -1.38 -14.61
C VAL A 16 -1.23 -1.26 -13.54
N THR A 17 -1.00 -1.79 -12.34
CA THR A 17 -1.95 -1.71 -11.22
C THR A 17 -2.23 -0.27 -10.78
N MET A 18 -1.20 0.58 -10.72
CA MET A 18 -1.35 2.01 -10.40
C MET A 18 -2.08 2.80 -11.49
N THR A 19 -1.83 2.48 -12.76
CA THR A 19 -2.59 3.07 -13.88
C THR A 19 -4.06 2.69 -13.77
N LEU A 20 -4.36 1.42 -13.51
CA LEU A 20 -5.74 0.96 -13.29
C LEU A 20 -6.39 1.66 -12.09
N TYR A 21 -5.65 1.84 -10.98
CA TYR A 21 -6.10 2.63 -9.83
C TYR A 21 -6.49 4.05 -10.22
N GLY A 22 -5.61 4.77 -10.92
CA GLY A 22 -5.86 6.15 -11.33
C GLY A 22 -7.08 6.28 -12.23
N VAL A 23 -7.19 5.42 -13.25
CA VAL A 23 -8.35 5.39 -14.16
C VAL A 23 -9.64 5.08 -13.41
N ALA A 24 -9.63 4.05 -12.54
CA ALA A 24 -10.77 3.65 -11.73
C ALA A 24 -11.23 4.78 -10.78
N LEU A 25 -10.27 5.43 -10.11
CA LEU A 25 -10.55 6.50 -9.15
C LEU A 25 -11.13 7.74 -9.84
N ILE A 26 -10.50 8.19 -10.92
CA ILE A 26 -10.97 9.36 -11.68
C ILE A 26 -12.34 9.05 -12.28
N GLY A 27 -12.49 7.89 -12.94
CA GLY A 27 -13.75 7.47 -13.55
C GLY A 27 -14.89 7.39 -12.54
N ALA A 28 -14.68 6.73 -11.40
CA ALA A 28 -15.69 6.65 -10.33
C ALA A 28 -16.05 8.04 -9.79
N ASN A 29 -15.07 8.87 -9.45
CA ASN A 29 -15.33 10.22 -8.94
C ASN A 29 -16.05 11.10 -9.96
N MET A 30 -15.66 11.05 -11.24
CA MET A 30 -16.34 11.80 -12.29
C MET A 30 -17.79 11.38 -12.44
N TRP A 31 -18.07 10.07 -12.40
CA TRP A 31 -19.42 9.55 -12.50
C TRP A 31 -20.28 9.97 -11.30
N PHE A 32 -19.78 9.78 -10.07
CA PHE A 32 -20.47 10.21 -8.85
C PHE A 32 -20.73 11.73 -8.80
N ARG A 33 -19.90 12.55 -9.44
CA ARG A 33 -20.10 14.01 -9.47
C ARG A 33 -21.12 14.48 -10.51
N HIS A 34 -21.18 13.85 -11.68
CA HIS A 34 -22.01 14.34 -12.80
C HIS A 34 -23.33 13.59 -12.96
N ALA A 35 -23.37 12.29 -12.65
CA ALA A 35 -24.55 11.45 -12.81
C ALA A 35 -24.51 10.29 -11.79
N PRO A 36 -24.77 10.56 -10.49
CA PRO A 36 -24.57 9.57 -9.44
C PRO A 36 -25.29 8.26 -9.75
N PRO A 37 -24.57 7.11 -9.83
CA PRO A 37 -25.22 5.83 -9.99
C PRO A 37 -26.08 5.53 -8.75
N THR A 38 -27.17 4.78 -8.94
CA THR A 38 -28.13 4.45 -7.88
C THR A 38 -28.24 2.93 -7.67
N GLY A 39 -28.78 2.52 -6.52
CA GLY A 39 -28.99 1.11 -6.20
C GLY A 39 -27.70 0.29 -6.17
N ALA A 40 -27.75 -0.96 -6.64
CA ALA A 40 -26.61 -1.88 -6.62
C ALA A 40 -25.41 -1.38 -7.44
N LEU A 41 -25.64 -0.64 -8.52
CA LEU A 41 -24.57 -0.11 -9.37
C LEU A 41 -23.68 0.88 -8.60
N ALA A 42 -24.26 1.67 -7.69
CA ALA A 42 -23.50 2.63 -6.88
C ALA A 42 -22.41 1.93 -6.05
N TYR A 43 -22.75 0.81 -5.42
CA TYR A 43 -21.79 0.03 -4.62
C TYR A 43 -20.65 -0.53 -5.48
N LEU A 44 -20.97 -1.05 -6.68
CA LEU A 44 -19.95 -1.58 -7.61
C LEU A 44 -18.99 -0.49 -8.06
N VAL A 45 -19.50 0.69 -8.42
CA VAL A 45 -18.66 1.82 -8.86
C VAL A 45 -17.84 2.38 -7.69
N ALA A 46 -18.40 2.42 -6.47
CA ALA A 46 -17.71 2.91 -5.28
C ALA A 46 -16.52 2.02 -4.87
N ILE A 47 -16.63 0.70 -5.03
CA ILE A 47 -15.55 -0.24 -4.67
C ILE A 47 -14.48 -0.38 -5.75
N LEU A 48 -14.80 0.00 -6.99
CA LEU A 48 -13.93 -0.11 -8.16
C LEU A 48 -12.49 0.41 -7.91
N PRO A 49 -12.27 1.62 -7.36
CA PRO A 49 -10.91 2.10 -7.08
C PRO A 49 -10.17 1.34 -5.97
N ALA A 50 -10.89 0.62 -5.10
CA ALA A 50 -10.25 -0.20 -4.06
C ALA A 50 -9.60 -1.47 -4.64
N LEU A 51 -10.15 -2.03 -5.73
CA LEU A 51 -9.66 -3.29 -6.31
C LEU A 51 -8.19 -3.20 -6.76
N PRO A 52 -7.76 -2.17 -7.50
CA PRO A 52 -6.35 -2.02 -7.85
C PRO A 52 -5.43 -1.88 -6.64
N ILE A 53 -5.83 -1.14 -5.60
CA ILE A 53 -5.04 -1.02 -4.35
C ILE A 53 -4.89 -2.38 -3.68
N MET A 54 -5.96 -3.18 -3.58
CA MET A 54 -5.86 -4.57 -3.10
C MET A 54 -4.92 -5.41 -3.99
N GLY A 55 -4.96 -5.19 -5.31
CA GLY A 55 -4.04 -5.80 -6.27
C GLY A 55 -2.57 -5.48 -6.02
N VAL A 56 -2.23 -4.32 -5.42
CA VAL A 56 -0.85 -3.97 -5.07
C VAL A 56 -0.26 -4.96 -4.08
N PHE A 57 -1.04 -5.35 -3.06
CA PHE A 57 -0.58 -6.34 -2.07
C PHE A 57 -0.31 -7.70 -2.73
N VAL A 58 -1.10 -8.08 -3.75
CA VAL A 58 -0.84 -9.28 -4.56
C VAL A 58 0.45 -9.14 -5.36
N VAL A 59 0.70 -7.96 -5.97
CA VAL A 59 1.94 -7.67 -6.70
C VAL A 59 3.16 -7.75 -5.78
N ILE A 60 3.05 -7.23 -4.56
CA ILE A 60 4.08 -7.31 -3.52
C ILE A 60 4.31 -8.76 -3.08
N GLY A 61 3.25 -9.52 -2.80
CA GLY A 61 3.35 -10.94 -2.45
C GLY A 61 3.99 -11.77 -3.57
N ARG A 62 3.66 -11.48 -4.83
CA ARG A 62 4.33 -12.09 -5.99
C ARG A 62 5.82 -11.74 -6.07
N LEU A 63 6.21 -10.50 -5.76
CA LEU A 63 7.62 -10.13 -5.69
C LEU A 63 8.35 -10.97 -4.64
N MET A 64 7.76 -11.17 -3.46
CA MET A 64 8.33 -12.02 -2.40
C MET A 64 8.61 -13.45 -2.84
N VAL A 65 7.69 -14.04 -3.61
CA VAL A 65 7.86 -15.40 -4.15
C VAL A 65 8.91 -15.46 -5.26
N GLU A 66 9.02 -14.42 -6.08
CA GLU A 66 9.98 -14.36 -7.19
C GLU A 66 11.41 -13.99 -6.76
N MET A 67 11.59 -13.39 -5.58
CA MET A 67 12.91 -13.04 -5.05
C MET A 67 13.74 -14.30 -4.81
N ARG A 68 14.89 -14.37 -5.49
CA ARG A 68 15.84 -15.49 -5.38
C ARG A 68 16.76 -15.35 -4.17
N ASP A 69 17.05 -14.12 -3.75
CA ASP A 69 17.87 -13.84 -2.58
C ASP A 69 17.01 -13.96 -1.31
N GLU A 70 17.29 -14.99 -0.50
CA GLU A 70 16.54 -15.27 0.72
C GLU A 70 16.75 -14.22 1.81
N TYR A 71 17.92 -13.59 1.85
CA TYR A 71 18.24 -12.55 2.82
C TYR A 71 17.39 -11.30 2.53
N ILE A 72 17.39 -10.83 1.28
CA ILE A 72 16.58 -9.68 0.86
C ILE A 72 15.09 -9.99 1.02
N ARG A 73 14.65 -11.21 0.68
CA ARG A 73 13.27 -11.64 0.90
C ARG A 73 12.88 -11.58 2.37
N MET A 74 13.68 -12.13 3.26
CA MET A 74 13.40 -12.14 4.70
C MET A 74 13.39 -10.73 5.29
N GLN A 75 14.31 -9.88 4.84
CA GLN A 75 14.36 -8.48 5.22
C GLN A 75 13.09 -7.73 4.79
N PHE A 76 12.63 -7.94 3.56
CA PHE A 76 11.40 -7.34 3.04
C PHE A 76 10.15 -7.82 3.79
N VAL A 77 10.09 -9.12 4.15
CA VAL A 77 9.03 -9.67 5.01
C VAL A 77 9.04 -8.99 6.38
N ARG A 78 10.20 -8.84 7.02
CA ARG A 78 10.32 -8.16 8.32
C ARG A 78 9.85 -6.70 8.24
N HIS A 79 10.26 -5.95 7.22
CA HIS A 79 9.79 -4.58 7.03
C HIS A 79 8.28 -4.50 6.82
N SER A 80 7.72 -5.45 6.07
CA SER A 80 6.27 -5.56 5.86
C SER A 80 5.53 -5.83 7.17
N LEU A 81 6.06 -6.72 8.04
CA LEU A 81 5.49 -6.99 9.36
C LEU A 81 5.55 -5.77 10.28
N ILE A 82 6.66 -5.01 10.27
CA ILE A 82 6.78 -3.76 11.03
C ILE A 82 5.75 -2.73 10.54
N ALA A 83 5.64 -2.54 9.22
CA ALA A 83 4.64 -1.65 8.62
C ALA A 83 3.21 -2.04 9.01
N THR A 84 2.90 -3.35 9.00
CA THR A 84 1.61 -3.88 9.46
C THR A 84 1.39 -3.59 10.94
N GLY A 85 2.38 -3.83 11.80
CA GLY A 85 2.28 -3.53 13.23
C GLY A 85 1.99 -2.05 13.50
N ILE A 86 2.75 -1.15 12.88
CA ILE A 86 2.53 0.30 12.96
C ILE A 86 1.11 0.66 12.52
N THR A 87 0.68 0.14 11.37
CA THR A 87 -0.63 0.44 10.80
C THR A 87 -1.75 -0.02 11.73
N LEU A 88 -1.72 -1.28 12.17
CA LEU A 88 -2.74 -1.85 13.04
C LEU A 88 -2.79 -1.14 14.40
N SER A 89 -1.64 -0.86 15.02
CA SER A 89 -1.60 -0.13 16.29
C SER A 89 -2.17 1.28 16.16
N PHE A 90 -1.80 2.01 15.11
CA PHE A 90 -2.29 3.37 14.89
C PHE A 90 -3.78 3.40 14.57
N THR A 91 -4.26 2.56 13.64
CA THR A 91 -5.68 2.53 13.27
C THR A 91 -6.55 2.08 14.44
N THR A 92 -6.02 1.19 15.30
CA THR A 92 -6.72 0.77 16.52
C THR A 92 -6.83 1.93 17.51
N ALA A 93 -5.71 2.62 17.80
CA ALA A 93 -5.72 3.77 18.69
C ALA A 93 -6.64 4.89 18.16
N TRP A 94 -6.57 5.19 16.85
CA TRP A 94 -7.44 6.17 16.21
C TRP A 94 -8.92 5.78 16.29
N GLY A 95 -9.24 4.51 16.03
CA GLY A 95 -10.62 4.00 16.13
C GLY A 95 -11.21 4.14 17.53
N PHE A 96 -10.42 3.92 18.60
CA PHE A 96 -10.87 4.19 19.96
C PHE A 96 -11.12 5.67 20.21
N LEU A 97 -10.20 6.55 19.79
CA LEU A 97 -10.38 7.99 19.94
C LEU A 97 -11.62 8.49 19.19
N GLU A 98 -11.87 7.98 17.99
CA GLU A 98 -13.05 8.29 17.19
C GLU A 98 -14.33 7.80 17.88
N GLY A 99 -14.32 6.56 18.40
CA GLY A 99 -15.44 5.99 19.14
C GLY A 99 -15.79 6.75 20.42
N PHE A 100 -14.83 7.45 21.03
CA PHE A 100 -15.04 8.36 22.16
C PHE A 100 -15.33 9.81 21.76
N GLY A 101 -15.38 10.13 20.47
CA GLY A 101 -15.62 11.49 19.97
C GLY A 101 -14.48 12.47 20.21
N LEU A 102 -13.25 11.98 20.43
CA LEU A 102 -12.06 12.81 20.73
C LEU A 102 -11.34 13.29 19.46
N VAL A 103 -11.52 12.60 18.33
CA VAL A 103 -10.91 12.93 17.04
C VAL A 103 -11.93 12.83 15.91
N ALA A 104 -11.62 13.45 14.77
CA ALA A 104 -12.44 13.38 13.57
C ALA A 104 -12.40 11.99 12.90
N HIS A 105 -13.47 11.66 12.18
CA HIS A 105 -13.56 10.42 11.40
C HIS A 105 -12.46 10.33 10.35
N MET A 106 -11.70 9.25 10.37
CA MET A 106 -10.67 8.97 9.36
C MET A 106 -11.20 7.93 8.37
N GLN A 107 -11.19 8.27 7.08
CA GLN A 107 -11.63 7.33 6.05
C GLN A 107 -10.72 6.10 6.01
N GLY A 108 -11.30 4.91 5.89
CA GLY A 108 -10.55 3.65 5.99
C GLY A 108 -9.41 3.48 4.98
N TYR A 109 -9.46 4.14 3.82
CA TYR A 109 -8.38 4.06 2.83
C TYR A 109 -7.04 4.65 3.31
N TRP A 110 -7.04 5.49 4.36
CA TRP A 110 -5.81 6.02 4.96
C TRP A 110 -4.93 4.94 5.60
N ALA A 111 -5.51 3.80 5.98
CA ALA A 111 -4.74 2.67 6.50
C ALA A 111 -3.69 2.16 5.49
N ALA A 112 -4.04 2.11 4.20
CA ALA A 112 -3.09 1.71 3.16
C ALA A 112 -1.94 2.72 3.03
N THR A 113 -2.25 4.03 3.05
CA THR A 113 -1.24 5.10 3.02
C THR A 113 -0.29 5.00 4.19
N LEU A 114 -0.81 4.74 5.40
CA LEU A 114 0.00 4.55 6.59
C LEU A 114 0.91 3.33 6.46
N TRP A 115 0.39 2.22 5.93
CA TRP A 115 1.17 1.01 5.70
C TRP A 115 2.32 1.22 4.72
N PHE A 116 2.06 1.83 3.56
CA PHE A 116 3.11 2.14 2.58
C PHE A 116 4.15 3.11 3.13
N SER A 117 3.71 4.09 3.93
CA SER A 117 4.61 5.02 4.62
C SER A 117 5.52 4.28 5.59
N GLY A 118 4.96 3.41 6.44
CA GLY A 118 5.72 2.57 7.38
C GLY A 118 6.75 1.68 6.68
N LEU A 119 6.38 1.06 5.55
CA LEU A 119 7.29 0.26 4.74
C LEU A 119 8.46 1.10 4.19
N GLY A 120 8.15 2.29 3.65
CA GLY A 120 9.16 3.23 3.14
C GLY A 120 10.15 3.68 4.22
N PHE A 121 9.65 4.02 5.41
CA PHE A 121 10.50 4.36 6.56
C PHE A 121 11.42 3.20 6.97
N CYS A 122 10.92 1.96 6.98
CA CYS A 122 11.74 0.79 7.32
C CYS A 122 12.89 0.59 6.32
N VAL A 123 12.60 0.69 5.01
CA VAL A 123 13.61 0.58 3.95
C VAL A 123 14.66 1.68 4.07
N MET A 124 14.22 2.92 4.30
CA MET A 124 15.11 4.07 4.46
C MET A 124 16.01 3.92 5.70
N ALA A 125 15.44 3.55 6.84
CA ALA A 125 16.19 3.33 8.08
C ALA A 125 17.25 2.24 7.92
N ASN A 126 16.93 1.17 7.19
CA ASN A 126 17.89 0.12 6.89
C ASN A 126 19.05 0.61 6.00
N ALA A 127 18.75 1.36 4.93
CA ALA A 127 19.77 1.92 4.05
C ALA A 127 20.73 2.85 4.79
N ILE A 128 20.20 3.69 5.69
CA ILE A 128 21.01 4.55 6.58
C ILE A 128 21.92 3.70 7.48
N ARG A 129 21.38 2.64 8.09
CA ARG A 129 22.13 1.75 8.98
C ARG A 129 23.30 1.07 8.26
N GLU A 130 23.07 0.57 7.06
CA GLU A 130 24.11 -0.07 6.24
C GLU A 130 25.21 0.91 5.84
N TYR A 131 24.82 2.13 5.46
CA TYR A 131 25.75 3.20 5.13
C TYR A 131 26.70 3.55 6.29
N TRP A 132 26.19 3.58 7.53
CA TRP A 132 27.04 3.81 8.71
C TRP A 132 27.95 2.64 9.02
N ARG A 133 27.48 1.40 8.87
CA ARG A 133 28.31 0.20 9.09
C ARG A 133 29.46 0.08 8.11
N ALA A 134 29.26 0.50 6.86
CA ALA A 134 30.33 0.48 5.85
C ALA A 134 31.44 1.50 6.12
N ARG A 135 31.23 2.43 7.06
CA ARG A 135 32.18 3.51 7.40
C ARG A 135 32.88 3.32 8.75
N ALA A 136 32.49 2.31 9.52
CA ALA A 136 33.11 1.91 10.79
C ALA A 136 34.11 0.78 10.54
#